data_AF-A0A527Z1R7-F1
#
_entry.id   AF-A0A527Z1R7-F1
#
_cell.length_a   1.000
_cell.length_b   1.000
_cell.length_c   1.000
_cell.angle_alpha   90.00
_cell.angle_beta   90.00
_cell.angle_gamma   90.00
#
_symmetry.space_group_name_H-M   'P 1'
#
loop_
_entity.id
_entity.type
_entity.pdbx_description
1 polymer ?
#
loop_
_entity_poly.entity_id
_entity_poly.type
_entity_poly.pdbx_seq_one_letter_code
_entity_poly.pdbx_strand_id
1 'polypeptide(L)'
;DVDDLVVGATRSARLALGITQQCLDKPMPAADLLGWAESGPEVLAGAERGVLQRALARADGNVSAAAQALGISRATLHRKLNRL
;
A
#
# COMPACT_ATOMS: atom_id res chain seq x y z
N ASP A 1 -6.79 -7.57 -10.15
CA ASP A 1 -5.75 -6.83 -9.42
C ASP A 1 -5.23 -7.72 -8.29
N VAL A 2 -4.68 -8.86 -8.68
CA VAL A 2 -4.26 -10.04 -7.90
C VAL A 2 -3.31 -10.74 -8.88
N ASP A 3 -2.00 -10.72 -8.76
CA ASP A 3 -1.10 -10.13 -7.78
C ASP A 3 0.05 -9.57 -8.63
N ASP A 4 0.57 -8.38 -8.33
CA ASP A 4 1.71 -7.78 -9.05
C ASP A 4 3.01 -8.55 -8.75
N LEU A 5 3.00 -9.86 -8.96
CA LEU A 5 4.08 -10.80 -8.64
C LEU A 5 4.85 -11.14 -9.90
N VAL A 6 6.17 -11.06 -9.79
CA VAL A 6 7.08 -11.46 -10.85
C VAL A 6 7.11 -12.98 -10.90
N VAL A 7 6.54 -13.55 -11.96
CA VAL A 7 6.57 -14.99 -12.25
C VAL A 7 7.71 -15.39 -13.21
N GLY A 8 8.39 -14.40 -13.80
CA GLY A 8 9.47 -14.63 -14.75
C GLY A 8 10.06 -13.32 -15.31
N ALA A 9 11.26 -13.39 -15.89
CA ALA A 9 11.93 -12.26 -16.51
C ALA A 9 12.73 -12.68 -17.76
N THR A 10 12.73 -11.84 -18.79
CA THR A 10 13.52 -12.03 -20.03
C THR A 10 15.02 -11.95 -19.75
N ARG A 11 15.86 -12.49 -20.64
CA ARG A 11 17.33 -12.50 -20.48
C ARG A 11 17.91 -11.09 -20.30
N SER A 12 17.40 -10.12 -21.06
CA SER A 12 17.81 -8.71 -20.95
C SER A 12 17.38 -8.08 -19.62
N ALA A 13 16.16 -8.34 -19.15
CA ALA A 13 15.67 -7.84 -17.86
C ALA A 13 16.47 -8.41 -16.67
N ARG A 14 16.86 -9.70 -16.73
CA ARG A 14 17.71 -10.32 -15.69
C ARG A 14 19.07 -9.64 -15.56
N LEU A 15 19.69 -9.29 -16.69
CA LEU A 15 20.98 -8.61 -16.70
C LEU A 15 20.86 -7.15 -16.23
N ALA A 16 19.79 -6.45 -16.62
CA ALA A 16 19.60 -5.05 -16.29
C ALA A 16 19.17 -4.82 -14.83
N LEU A 17 18.38 -5.72 -14.25
CA LEU A 17 17.78 -5.57 -12.92
C LEU A 17 18.39 -6.53 -11.87
N GLY A 18 19.45 -7.27 -12.22
CA GLY A 18 20.12 -8.20 -11.30
C GLY A 18 19.24 -9.38 -10.84
N ILE A 19 18.24 -9.76 -11.63
CA ILE A 19 17.28 -10.82 -11.27
C ILE A 19 17.96 -12.18 -11.39
N THR A 20 18.24 -12.80 -10.25
CA THR A 20 18.80 -14.15 -10.18
C THR A 20 17.69 -15.22 -10.22
N GLN A 21 18.08 -16.48 -10.47
CA GLN A 21 17.13 -17.60 -10.48
C GLN A 21 16.38 -17.71 -9.14
N GLN A 22 17.09 -17.50 -8.03
CA GLN A 22 16.51 -17.50 -6.68
C GLN A 22 15.45 -16.41 -6.45
N CYS A 23 15.53 -15.28 -7.17
CA CYS A 23 14.52 -14.21 -7.11
C CYS A 23 13.21 -14.62 -7.80
N LEU A 24 13.26 -15.53 -8.77
CA LEU A 24 12.08 -16.03 -9.50
C LEU A 24 11.48 -17.29 -8.86
N ASP A 25 12.25 -17.98 -8.01
CA ASP A 25 11.79 -19.16 -7.28
C ASP A 25 10.78 -18.84 -6.16
N LYS A 26 10.69 -17.56 -5.77
CA LYS A 26 9.67 -17.05 -4.83
C LYS A 26 8.84 -15.97 -5.53
N PRO A 27 7.50 -15.97 -5.41
CA PRO A 27 6.70 -14.86 -5.88
C PRO A 27 7.10 -13.59 -5.14
N MET A 28 7.64 -12.60 -5.86
CA MET A 28 8.02 -11.31 -5.31
C MET A 28 7.30 -10.17 -6.04
N PRO A 29 6.86 -9.11 -5.35
CA PRO A 29 6.23 -7.96 -5.99
C PRO A 29 7.12 -7.32 -7.06
N ALA A 30 6.53 -6.94 -8.19
CA ALA A 30 7.22 -6.21 -9.26
C ALA A 30 7.78 -4.88 -8.76
N ALA A 31 7.09 -4.21 -7.84
CA ALA A 31 7.56 -2.98 -7.20
C ALA A 31 8.89 -3.18 -6.46
N ASP A 32 9.04 -4.30 -5.73
CA ASP A 32 10.28 -4.64 -5.01
C ASP A 32 11.44 -4.89 -5.98
N LEU A 33 11.15 -5.47 -7.13
CA LEU A 33 12.14 -5.80 -8.15
C LEU A 33 12.59 -4.56 -8.95
N LEU A 34 11.67 -3.63 -9.18
CA LEU A 34 11.93 -2.37 -9.90
C LEU A 34 12.55 -1.28 -9.01
N GLY A 35 12.75 -1.57 -7.72
CA GLY A 35 13.18 -0.55 -6.75
C GLY A 35 12.12 0.55 -6.52
N TRP A 36 10.88 0.28 -6.93
CA TRP A 36 9.70 1.13 -6.71
C TRP A 36 8.97 0.76 -5.42
N ALA A 37 9.51 -0.18 -4.65
CA ALA A 37 9.12 -0.41 -3.28
C ALA A 37 9.45 0.86 -2.49
N GLU A 38 8.54 1.82 -2.54
CA GLU A 38 8.52 2.93 -1.63
C GLU A 38 8.14 2.36 -0.26
N SER A 39 9.15 1.81 0.42
CA SER A 39 9.04 1.29 1.76
C SER A 39 9.52 2.39 2.69
N GLY A 40 8.57 3.06 3.35
CA GLY A 40 8.88 4.16 4.25
C GLY A 40 7.67 4.71 4.97
N PRO A 41 7.88 5.53 6.01
CA PRO A 41 6.82 6.18 6.77
C PRO A 41 5.82 6.96 5.90
N GLU A 42 6.28 7.54 4.79
CA GLU A 42 5.45 8.31 3.86
C GLU A 42 4.42 7.45 3.10
N VAL A 43 4.80 6.25 2.67
CA VAL A 43 3.88 5.33 1.99
C VAL A 43 2.84 4.79 2.94
N LEU A 44 3.24 4.46 4.16
CA LEU A 44 2.30 4.07 5.21
C LEU A 44 1.30 5.21 5.50
N ALA A 45 1.80 6.45 5.58
CA ALA A 45 0.95 7.63 5.77
C ALA A 45 0.00 7.87 4.58
N GLY A 46 0.46 7.66 3.34
CA GLY A 46 -0.36 7.76 2.13
C GLY A 46 -1.46 6.69 2.07
N ALA A 47 -1.10 5.44 2.37
CA ALA A 47 -2.06 4.33 2.47
C ALA A 47 -3.10 4.60 3.56
N GLU A 48 -2.67 5.09 4.73
CA GLU A 48 -3.53 5.46 5.84
C GLU A 48 -4.49 6.60 5.45
N ARG A 49 -3.98 7.66 4.81
CA ARG A 49 -4.78 8.76 4.27
C ARG A 49 -5.87 8.26 3.32
N GLY A 50 -5.52 7.37 2.40
CA GLY A 50 -6.47 6.78 1.46
C GLY A 50 -7.57 5.96 2.15
N VAL A 51 -7.23 5.20 3.20
CA VAL A 51 -8.23 4.47 3.99
C VAL A 51 -9.18 5.44 4.71
N LEU A 52 -8.66 6.48 5.35
CA LEU A 52 -9.48 7.47 6.07
C LEU A 52 -10.42 8.23 5.13
N GLN A 53 -9.92 8.68 3.98
CA GLN A 53 -10.73 9.38 2.98
C GLN A 53 -11.85 8.50 2.42
N ARG A 54 -11.56 7.22 2.11
CA ARG A 54 -12.59 6.28 1.65
C ARG A 54 -13.66 6.01 2.71
N ALA A 55 -13.26 5.88 3.97
CA ALA A 55 -14.22 5.69 5.06
C ALA A 55 -15.14 6.91 5.24
N LEU A 56 -14.58 8.13 5.16
CA LEU A 56 -15.38 9.35 5.21
C LEU A 56 -16.31 9.50 4.01
N ALA A 57 -15.83 9.20 2.80
CA ALA A 57 -16.65 9.27 1.59
C ALA A 57 -17.82 8.28 1.65
N ARG A 58 -17.61 7.06 2.14
CA ARG A 58 -18.67 6.06 2.35
C ARG A 58 -19.66 6.42 3.46
N ALA A 59 -19.27 7.31 4.36
CA ALA A 59 -20.07 7.76 5.48
C ALA A 59 -20.67 9.16 5.25
N ASP A 60 -20.63 9.69 4.03
CA ASP A 60 -21.09 11.05 3.68
C ASP A 60 -20.52 12.14 4.60
N GLY A 61 -19.24 12.00 4.97
CA GLY A 61 -18.54 12.93 5.87
C GLY A 61 -18.86 12.74 7.37
N ASN A 62 -19.70 11.76 7.74
CA ASN A 62 -19.98 11.45 9.14
C ASN A 62 -18.78 10.75 9.80
N VAL A 63 -18.01 11.54 10.54
CA VAL A 63 -16.81 11.13 11.28
C VAL A 63 -17.08 9.97 12.24
N SER A 64 -18.23 9.96 12.93
CA SER A 64 -18.57 8.91 13.89
C SER A 64 -18.86 7.59 13.18
N ALA A 65 -19.63 7.62 12.09
CA ALA A 65 -19.93 6.44 11.29
C ALA A 65 -18.68 5.89 10.59
N ALA A 66 -17.81 6.77 10.07
CA ALA A 66 -16.52 6.38 9.50
C ALA A 66 -15.61 5.71 10.54
N ALA A 67 -15.55 6.25 11.77
CA ALA A 67 -14.75 5.67 12.85
C ALA A 67 -15.27 4.30 13.27
N GLN A 68 -16.60 4.13 13.37
CA GLN A 68 -17.22 2.83 13.61
C GLN A 68 -16.92 1.83 12.49
N ALA A 69 -17.02 2.24 11.22
CA ALA A 69 -16.71 1.38 10.08
C ALA A 69 -15.23 0.93 10.06
N LEU A 70 -14.32 1.73 10.60
CA LEU A 70 -12.90 1.41 10.74
C LEU A 70 -12.56 0.70 12.07
N GLY A 71 -13.52 0.52 12.97
CA GLY A 71 -13.29 -0.13 14.27
C GLY A 71 -12.41 0.67 15.24
N ILE A 72 -12.34 2.00 15.08
CA ILE A 72 -11.52 2.88 15.94
C ILE A 72 -12.38 3.90 16.69
N SER A 73 -11.86 4.45 17.78
CA SER A 73 -12.54 5.54 18.47
C SER A 73 -12.61 6.80 17.59
N ARG A 74 -13.70 7.57 17.74
CA ARG A 74 -13.84 8.89 17.10
C ARG A 74 -12.65 9.80 17.39
N ALA A 75 -12.14 9.79 18.62
CA ALA A 75 -10.98 10.60 19.03
C ALA A 75 -9.68 10.17 18.31
N THR A 76 -9.52 8.88 18.03
CA THR A 76 -8.40 8.37 17.23
C THR A 76 -8.52 8.83 15.78
N LEU A 77 -9.71 8.73 15.18
CA LEU A 77 -9.94 9.19 13.81
C LEU A 77 -9.69 10.70 13.67
N HIS A 78 -10.19 11.53 14.59
CA HIS A 78 -9.90 12.97 14.61
C HIS A 78 -8.40 13.27 14.69
N ARG A 79 -7.66 12.59 15.57
CA ARG A 79 -6.21 12.79 15.69
C ARG A 79 -5.47 12.44 14.40
N LYS A 80 -5.90 11.38 13.71
CA LYS A 80 -5.33 10.98 12.41
C LYS A 80 -5.66 12.00 11.32
N LEU A 81 -6.90 12.49 11.25
CA LEU A 81 -7.29 13.54 10.30
C LEU A 81 -6.54 14.86 10.51
N ASN A 82 -6.29 15.25 11.76
CA ASN A 82 -5.56 16.49 12.07
C ASN A 82 -4.04 16.39 11.83
N ARG A 83 -3.50 15.19 11.57
CA ARG A 83 -2.09 14.94 11.27
C ARG A 83 -1.81 14.87 9.75
N LEU A 84 -2.85 14.91 8.92
CA LEU A 84 -2.81 14.87 7.46
C LEU A 84 -2.86 16.28 6.85
#